data_AF-A0A066ZX86-F1
#
_entry.id   AF-A0A066ZX86-F1
#
_cell.length_a   1.000
_cell.length_b   1.000
_cell.length_c   1.000
_cell.angle_alpha   90.00
_cell.angle_beta   90.00
_cell.angle_gamma   90.00
#
_symmetry.space_group_name_H-M   'P 1'
#
loop_
_entity.id
_entity.type
_entity.pdbx_description
1 polymer ?
#
loop_
_entity_poly.entity_id
_entity_poly.type
_entity_poly.pdbx_seq_one_letter_code
_entity_poly.pdbx_strand_id
1 'polypeptide(L)'
;MEKQKNWQRFPTAEYCWMLHTPDDNYFFKTEKEAIEHSDSEISGYCDDGWDDAVESLFIAKVTHDCRQTNRRERPDESELNEELCDSEGTYWGEFKYICDYELKPLIPETP
;
A
#
# COMPACT_ATOMS: atom_id res chain seq x y z
N MET A 1 14.10 8.63 -26.95
CA MET A 1 14.62 8.28 -25.62
C MET A 1 13.44 7.83 -24.80
N GLU A 2 13.34 6.55 -24.44
CA GLU A 2 12.40 6.12 -23.40
C GLU A 2 12.82 6.81 -22.10
N LYS A 3 11.94 7.62 -21.51
CA LYS A 3 12.15 8.08 -20.14
C LYS A 3 12.10 6.86 -19.25
N GLN A 4 13.18 6.61 -18.50
CA GLN A 4 13.22 5.55 -17.51
C GLN A 4 12.10 5.81 -16.48
N LYS A 5 11.29 4.78 -16.21
CA LYS A 5 10.22 4.85 -15.21
C LYS A 5 10.84 5.17 -13.84
N ASN A 6 10.50 6.32 -13.27
CA ASN A 6 11.03 6.82 -12.00
C ASN A 6 10.06 6.67 -10.82
N TRP A 7 8.98 5.91 -11.03
CA TRP A 7 7.95 5.66 -10.04
C TRP A 7 7.62 4.18 -9.92
N GLN A 8 7.00 3.81 -8.80
CA GLN A 8 6.43 2.49 -8.61
C GLN A 8 5.03 2.52 -8.00
N ARG A 9 4.42 1.33 -7.92
CA ARG A 9 3.00 1.16 -7.53
C ARG A 9 2.79 0.99 -6.03
N PHE A 10 3.83 0.63 -5.28
CA PHE A 10 3.74 0.41 -3.83
C PHE A 10 4.83 1.22 -3.11
N PRO A 11 4.55 1.74 -1.91
CA PRO A 11 5.53 2.52 -1.17
C PRO A 11 6.63 1.62 -0.60
N THR A 12 7.85 2.14 -0.61
CA THR A 12 8.99 1.57 0.14
C THR A 12 9.70 2.69 0.88
N ALA A 13 10.65 2.35 1.75
CA ALA A 13 11.42 3.37 2.46
C ALA A 13 12.18 4.29 1.48
N GLU A 14 12.57 3.76 0.31
CA GLU A 14 13.16 4.56 -0.76
C GLU A 14 12.11 5.34 -1.53
N TYR A 15 11.01 4.72 -1.95
CA TYR A 15 9.93 5.37 -2.69
C TYR A 15 8.76 5.73 -1.76
N CYS A 16 8.98 6.75 -0.93
CA CYS A 16 8.02 7.15 0.11
C CYS A 16 7.17 8.38 -0.24
N TRP A 17 7.47 9.07 -1.34
CA TRP A 17 6.70 10.24 -1.79
C TRP A 17 5.60 9.80 -2.74
N MET A 18 4.35 9.95 -2.32
CA MET A 18 3.17 9.58 -3.08
C MET A 18 2.62 10.81 -3.80
N LEU A 19 2.36 10.69 -5.10
CA LEU A 19 1.39 11.50 -5.83
C LEU A 19 0.09 10.71 -5.90
N HIS A 20 -0.97 11.26 -5.32
CA HIS A 20 -2.33 10.76 -5.52
C HIS A 20 -2.96 11.45 -6.72
N THR A 21 -3.63 10.69 -7.58
CA THR A 21 -4.50 11.17 -8.66
C THR A 21 -5.87 10.48 -8.53
N PRO A 22 -6.91 10.96 -9.26
CA PRO A 22 -8.20 10.26 -9.34
C PRO A 22 -8.08 8.78 -9.71
N ASP A 23 -7.07 8.43 -10.50
CA ASP A 23 -6.96 7.12 -11.14
C ASP A 23 -5.97 6.18 -10.44
N ASP A 24 -4.87 6.70 -9.87
CA ASP A 24 -3.84 5.87 -9.26
C ASP A 24 -3.02 6.60 -8.17
N ASN A 25 -2.11 5.85 -7.54
CA ASN A 25 -1.07 6.38 -6.67
C ASN A 25 0.31 6.04 -7.24
N TYR A 26 1.15 7.06 -7.35
CA TYR A 26 2.52 6.93 -7.84
C TYR A 26 3.51 7.22 -6.73
N PHE A 27 4.49 6.33 -6.53
CA PHE A 27 5.49 6.46 -5.48
C PHE A 27 6.87 6.79 -6.06
N PHE A 28 7.51 7.82 -5.52
CA PHE A 28 8.78 8.41 -5.96
C PHE A 28 9.82 8.44 -4.84
N LYS A 29 11.10 8.51 -5.22
CA LYS A 29 12.20 8.60 -4.24
C LYS A 29 12.25 9.96 -3.55
N THR A 30 11.88 11.01 -4.26
CA THR A 30 11.95 12.38 -3.76
C THR A 30 10.65 13.13 -3.99
N GLU A 31 10.38 14.11 -3.13
CA GLU A 31 9.27 15.05 -3.28
C GLU A 31 9.33 15.78 -4.63
N LYS A 32 10.55 16.15 -5.05
CA LYS A 32 10.80 16.83 -6.31
C LYS A 32 10.33 15.99 -7.51
N GLU A 33 10.64 14.70 -7.53
CA GLU A 33 10.19 13.82 -8.63
C GLU A 33 8.66 13.67 -8.66
N ALA A 34 8.00 13.65 -7.49
CA ALA A 34 6.54 13.63 -7.41
C ALA A 34 5.92 14.93 -7.95
N ILE A 35 6.51 16.09 -7.62
CA ILE A 35 6.09 17.40 -8.15
C ILE A 35 6.28 17.46 -9.67
N GLU A 36 7.46 17.09 -10.18
CA GLU A 36 7.74 17.07 -11.62
C GLU A 36 6.78 16.14 -12.39
N HIS A 37 6.34 15.04 -11.78
CA HIS A 37 5.34 14.16 -12.37
C HIS A 37 3.94 14.76 -12.34
N SER A 38 3.59 15.47 -11.26
CA SER A 38 2.27 16.11 -11.12
C SER A 38 1.99 17.12 -12.22
N ASP A 39 3.00 17.84 -12.72
CA ASP A 39 2.86 18.75 -13.85
C ASP A 39 2.37 18.01 -15.12
N SER A 40 2.82 16.77 -15.33
CA SER A 40 2.39 15.93 -16.46
C SER A 40 0.95 15.44 -16.28
N GLU A 41 0.57 15.05 -15.06
CA GLU A 41 -0.80 14.63 -14.75
C GLU A 41 -1.80 15.79 -14.90
N ILE A 42 -1.47 16.96 -14.35
CA ILE A 42 -2.27 18.18 -14.47
C ILE A 42 -2.48 18.54 -15.94
N SER A 43 -1.42 18.48 -16.76
CA SER A 43 -1.54 18.73 -18.19
C SER A 43 -2.41 17.70 -18.90
N GLY A 44 -2.41 16.44 -18.46
CA GLY A 44 -3.24 15.38 -19.02
C GLY A 44 -4.73 15.59 -18.74
N TYR A 45 -5.09 15.99 -17.52
CA TYR A 45 -6.47 16.31 -17.17
C TYR A 45 -6.98 17.57 -17.88
N CYS A 46 -6.12 18.57 -18.09
CA CYS A 46 -6.51 19.84 -18.68
C CYS A 46 -6.36 19.92 -20.22
N ASP A 47 -6.07 18.82 -20.92
CA ASP A 47 -5.75 18.82 -22.36
C ASP A 47 -6.94 19.28 -23.23
N ASP A 48 -8.16 18.83 -22.90
CA ASP A 48 -9.40 19.17 -23.62
C ASP A 48 -10.23 20.28 -22.96
N GLY A 49 -9.74 20.88 -21.86
CA GLY A 49 -10.45 21.95 -21.15
C GLY A 49 -10.18 22.00 -19.66
N TRP A 50 -11.07 22.69 -18.94
CA TRP A 50 -11.02 22.71 -17.48
C TRP A 50 -11.57 21.39 -16.92
N ASP A 51 -10.82 20.75 -16.02
CA ASP A 51 -11.22 19.54 -15.33
C ASP A 51 -11.04 19.70 -13.80
N ASP A 52 -12.15 19.73 -13.07
CA ASP A 52 -12.15 19.83 -11.60
C ASP A 52 -11.49 18.61 -10.93
N ALA A 53 -11.33 17.47 -11.63
CA ALA A 53 -10.64 16.30 -11.12
C ALA A 53 -9.19 16.62 -10.72
N VAL A 54 -8.58 17.64 -11.35
CA VAL A 54 -7.22 18.09 -11.03
C VAL A 54 -7.07 18.57 -9.58
N GLU A 55 -8.15 19.04 -8.96
CA GLU A 55 -8.13 19.53 -7.57
C GLU A 55 -7.95 18.40 -6.53
N SER A 56 -8.15 17.15 -6.95
CA SER A 56 -7.93 15.98 -6.09
C SER A 56 -6.46 15.55 -6.02
N LEU A 57 -5.57 16.12 -6.85
CA LEU A 57 -4.16 15.79 -6.83
C LEU A 57 -3.50 16.32 -5.56
N PHE A 58 -2.79 15.45 -4.86
CA PHE A 58 -1.96 15.87 -3.74
C PHE A 58 -0.70 15.02 -3.63
N ILE A 59 0.32 15.61 -3.01
CA ILE A 59 1.57 14.94 -2.70
C ILE A 59 1.64 14.70 -1.20
N ALA A 60 2.01 13.49 -0.81
CA ALA A 60 2.18 13.10 0.59
C ALA A 60 3.43 12.26 0.78
N LYS A 61 3.96 12.25 2.01
CA LYS A 61 5.02 11.33 2.42
C LYS A 61 4.43 10.16 3.21
N VAL A 62 4.50 8.96 2.65
CA VAL A 62 4.14 7.73 3.35
C VAL A 62 5.24 7.35 4.32
N THR A 63 4.88 7.07 5.56
CA THR A 63 5.85 6.69 6.60
C THR A 63 5.66 5.27 7.09
N HIS A 64 4.45 4.74 6.98
CA HIS A 64 4.06 3.44 7.48
C HIS A 64 3.09 2.77 6.49
N ASP A 65 3.13 1.44 6.45
CA ASP A 65 2.16 0.60 5.79
C ASP A 65 1.54 -0.40 6.77
N CYS A 66 0.32 -0.84 6.49
CA CYS A 66 -0.36 -1.83 7.32
C CYS A 66 0.11 -3.23 6.90
N ARG A 67 0.65 -4.00 7.86
CA ARG A 67 1.19 -5.34 7.60
C ARG A 67 0.59 -6.37 8.54
N GLN A 68 0.44 -7.60 8.02
CA GLN A 68 0.08 -8.76 8.84
C GLN A 68 1.19 -9.00 9.86
N THR A 69 0.81 -9.10 11.13
CA THR A 69 1.69 -9.44 12.25
C THR A 69 1.14 -10.65 12.99
N ASN A 70 1.99 -11.31 13.77
CA ASN A 70 1.60 -12.41 14.66
C ASN A 70 0.79 -13.52 13.95
N ARG A 71 1.16 -13.85 12.71
CA ARG A 71 0.46 -14.89 11.93
C ARG A 71 0.59 -16.23 12.64
N ARG A 72 -0.55 -16.85 12.95
CA ARG A 72 -0.65 -18.20 13.50
C ARG A 72 -1.37 -19.08 12.49
N GLU A 73 -0.75 -20.21 12.13
CA GLU A 73 -1.40 -21.22 11.31
C GLU A 73 -2.46 -21.96 12.12
N ARG A 74 -3.54 -22.37 11.45
CA ARG A 74 -4.57 -23.21 12.06
C ARG A 74 -3.95 -24.53 12.51
N PRO A 75 -4.18 -24.96 13.77
CA PRO A 75 -3.83 -26.30 14.23
C PRO A 75 -4.52 -27.39 13.40
N ASP A 76 -4.06 -28.64 13.56
CA ASP A 76 -4.74 -29.78 12.95
C ASP A 76 -6.14 -29.95 13.55
N GLU A 77 -7.08 -30.52 12.77
CA GLU A 77 -8.45 -30.75 13.24
C GLU A 77 -8.52 -31.60 14.52
N SER A 78 -7.53 -32.47 14.76
CA SER A 78 -7.43 -33.24 16.01
C SER A 78 -7.10 -32.41 17.25
N GLU A 79 -6.63 -31.18 17.08
CA GLU A 79 -6.28 -30.24 18.15
C GLU A 79 -7.39 -29.21 18.40
N LEU A 80 -8.48 -29.28 17.63
CA LEU A 80 -9.66 -28.44 17.79
C LEU A 80 -10.78 -29.18 18.50
N ASN A 81 -11.56 -28.46 19.30
CA ASN A 81 -12.76 -29.01 19.91
C ASN A 81 -13.95 -28.99 18.92
N GLU A 82 -15.11 -29.48 19.36
CA GLU A 82 -16.35 -29.53 18.53
C GLU A 82 -16.83 -28.15 18.06
N GLU A 83 -16.38 -27.07 18.71
CA GLU A 83 -16.68 -25.67 18.36
C GLU A 83 -15.58 -25.04 17.48
N LEU A 84 -14.62 -25.81 16.98
CA LEU A 84 -13.48 -25.33 16.18
C LEU A 84 -12.57 -24.34 16.94
N CYS A 85 -12.50 -24.48 18.26
CA CYS A 85 -11.59 -23.72 19.12
C CYS A 85 -10.34 -24.53 19.47
N ASP A 86 -9.19 -23.86 19.52
CA ASP A 86 -7.94 -24.46 20.01
C ASP A 86 -7.87 -24.53 21.55
N SER A 87 -6.78 -25.11 22.07
CA SER A 87 -6.55 -25.23 23.53
C SER A 87 -6.42 -23.89 24.27
N GLU A 88 -6.22 -22.78 23.56
CA GLU A 88 -6.18 -21.42 24.12
C GLU A 88 -7.56 -20.74 24.07
N GLY A 89 -8.58 -21.40 23.53
CA GLY A 89 -9.93 -20.86 23.36
C GLY A 89 -10.09 -19.94 22.14
N THR A 90 -9.12 -19.96 21.21
CA THR A 90 -9.23 -19.19 19.97
C THR A 90 -10.13 -19.92 18.99
N TYR A 91 -11.20 -19.27 18.53
CA TYR A 91 -12.07 -19.81 17.50
C TYR A 91 -11.43 -19.66 16.11
N TRP A 92 -11.29 -20.77 15.40
CA TRP A 92 -10.66 -20.80 14.08
C TRP A 92 -11.65 -20.87 12.91
N GLY A 93 -12.90 -21.29 13.13
CA GLY A 93 -13.90 -21.42 12.06
C GLY A 93 -13.38 -22.19 10.85
N GLU A 94 -13.38 -21.58 9.67
CA GLU A 94 -12.77 -22.15 8.43
C GLU A 94 -11.44 -21.48 8.06
N PHE A 95 -10.88 -20.65 8.93
CA PHE A 95 -9.67 -19.89 8.64
C PHE A 95 -8.44 -20.81 8.67
N LYS A 96 -7.61 -20.71 7.61
CA LYS A 96 -6.32 -21.42 7.51
C LYS A 96 -5.24 -20.82 8.41
N TYR A 97 -5.35 -19.52 8.68
CA TYR A 97 -4.50 -18.80 9.60
C TYR A 97 -5.27 -17.60 10.14
N ILE A 98 -4.83 -17.09 11.28
CA ILE A 98 -5.26 -15.79 11.81
C ILE A 98 -4.02 -14.91 11.98
N CYS A 99 -4.20 -13.60 11.96
CA CYS A 99 -3.13 -12.64 12.17
C CYS A 99 -3.70 -11.34 12.73
N ASP A 100 -2.81 -10.56 13.33
CA ASP A 100 -3.07 -9.17 13.66
C ASP A 100 -2.67 -8.28 12.48
N TYR A 101 -3.01 -6.99 12.58
CA TYR A 101 -2.59 -5.96 11.64
C TYR A 101 -2.04 -4.76 12.39
N GLU A 102 -0.87 -4.29 11.97
CA GLU A 102 -0.20 -3.15 12.58
C GLU A 102 0.34 -2.21 11.50
N LEU A 103 0.29 -0.90 11.76
CA LEU A 103 1.07 0.07 11.00
C LEU A 103 2.54 -0.08 11.38
N LYS A 104 3.38 -0.37 10.39
CA LYS A 104 4.82 -0.54 10.57
C LYS A 104 5.57 0.39 9.62
N PRO A 105 6.79 0.84 9.97
CA PRO A 105 7.60 1.67 9.08
C PRO A 105 7.81 1.01 7.72
N LEU A 106 7.91 1.79 6.65
CA LEU A 106 8.17 1.24 5.32
C LEU A 106 9.47 0.42 5.27
N ILE A 107 9.46 -0.68 4.52
CA ILE A 107 10.63 -1.53 4.31
C ILE A 107 11.45 -0.96 3.14
N PRO A 108 12.79 -1.00 3.18
CA PRO A 108 13.63 -0.72 2.01
C PRO A 108 13.30 -1.64 0.83
N GLU A 109 13.64 -1.23 -0.38
CA GLU A 109 13.57 -2.16 -1.51
C GLU A 109 14.49 -3.34 -1.24
N THR A 110 14.00 -4.55 -1.52
CA THR A 110 14.86 -5.72 -1.48
C THR A 110 15.81 -5.63 -2.69
N PRO A 111 17.15 -5.75 -2.51
CA PRO A 111 18.10 -5.74 -3.61
C PRO A 111 17.84 -6.82 -4.67
#